data_AF-A0A1Q8DXV4-F1
#
_entry.id   AF-A0A1Q8DXV4-F1
#
_cell.length_a   1.000
_cell.length_b   1.000
_cell.length_c   1.000
_cell.angle_alpha   90.00
_cell.angle_beta   90.00
_cell.angle_gamma   90.00
#
_symmetry.space_group_name_H-M   'P 1'
#
loop_
_entity.id
_entity.type
_entity.pdbx_description
1 polymer ?
#
loop_
_entity_poly.entity_id
_entity_poly.type
_entity_poly.pdbx_seq_one_letter_code
_entity_poly.pdbx_strand_id
1 'polypeptide(L)'
;MWGFYKFMYPRAPKSMMPKEGDVTTPRNCDFCGHSLAEYRGVLESSPNLATASDSHTVANKELFFCNYEHQADFHSGKRYQPGG
;
A
#
# COMPACT_ATOMS: atom_id res chain seq x y z
N MET A 1 -12.85 -11.76 -37.45
CA MET A 1 -12.66 -12.09 -36.01
C MET A 1 -12.01 -10.93 -35.26
N TRP A 2 -12.75 -9.92 -34.79
CA TRP A 2 -12.23 -8.93 -33.82
C TRP A 2 -13.33 -8.38 -32.90
N GLY A 3 -14.57 -8.26 -33.41
CA GLY A 3 -15.74 -7.81 -32.64
C GLY A 3 -16.10 -8.70 -31.44
N PHE A 4 -16.03 -10.03 -31.57
CA PHE A 4 -16.35 -10.95 -30.46
C PHE A 4 -15.35 -10.89 -29.31
N TYR A 5 -14.07 -10.62 -29.61
CA TYR A 5 -13.03 -10.55 -28.59
C TYR A 5 -13.24 -9.36 -27.64
N LYS A 6 -13.75 -8.23 -28.15
CA LYS A 6 -14.06 -7.04 -27.36
C LYS A 6 -15.28 -7.22 -26.44
N PHE A 7 -16.19 -8.13 -26.78
CA PHE A 7 -17.34 -8.49 -25.94
C PHE A 7 -16.95 -9.46 -24.83
N MET A 8 -16.08 -10.43 -25.13
CA MET A 8 -15.59 -11.42 -24.17
C MET A 8 -14.55 -10.84 -23.18
N TYR A 9 -13.86 -9.76 -23.56
CA TYR A 9 -12.92 -9.03 -22.71
C TYR A 9 -13.32 -7.55 -22.63
N PRO A 10 -14.44 -7.23 -21.96
CA PRO A 10 -14.81 -5.85 -21.73
C PRO A 10 -13.69 -5.20 -20.91
N ARG A 11 -13.20 -4.05 -21.38
CA ARG A 11 -12.22 -3.24 -20.65
C ARG A 11 -12.77 -2.96 -19.25
N ALA A 12 -11.93 -3.08 -18.22
CA ALA A 12 -12.34 -2.84 -16.84
C ALA A 12 -13.10 -1.50 -16.70
N PRO A 13 -14.18 -1.46 -15.91
CA PRO A 13 -15.01 -0.27 -15.77
C PRO A 13 -14.17 0.91 -15.27
N LYS A 14 -14.38 2.09 -15.88
CA LYS A 14 -13.61 3.32 -15.62
C LYS A 14 -13.66 3.79 -14.15
N SER A 15 -14.59 3.29 -13.34
CA SER A 15 -14.65 3.56 -11.90
C SER A 15 -13.49 2.96 -11.11
N MET A 16 -12.77 1.99 -11.69
CA MET A 16 -11.60 1.35 -11.07
C MET A 16 -10.27 2.00 -11.50
N MET A 17 -10.31 2.95 -12.44
CA MET A 17 -9.12 3.72 -12.85
C MET A 17 -8.74 4.73 -11.77
N PRO A 18 -7.43 4.99 -11.58
CA PRO A 18 -6.95 6.06 -10.71
C PRO A 18 -7.62 7.38 -11.11
N LYS A 19 -8.14 8.12 -10.13
CA LYS A 19 -8.73 9.43 -10.37
C LYS A 19 -7.62 10.46 -10.47
N GLU A 20 -7.90 11.57 -11.16
CA GLU A 20 -6.99 12.70 -11.25
C GLU A 20 -6.73 13.25 -9.84
N GLY A 21 -5.50 13.05 -9.33
CA GLY A 21 -5.10 13.42 -7.96
C GLY A 21 -4.63 12.25 -7.08
N ASP A 22 -4.84 11.00 -7.50
CA ASP A 22 -4.34 9.84 -6.75
C ASP A 22 -2.83 9.72 -6.90
N VAL A 23 -2.13 9.57 -5.77
CA VAL A 23 -0.69 9.33 -5.74
C VAL A 23 -0.44 7.89 -6.21
N THR A 24 0.00 7.75 -7.45
CA THR A 24 0.29 6.45 -8.08
C THR A 24 1.70 5.95 -7.78
N THR A 25 2.48 6.68 -6.98
CA THR A 25 3.84 6.26 -6.64
C THR A 25 3.80 4.92 -5.90
N PRO A 26 4.53 3.91 -6.39
CA PRO A 26 4.62 2.64 -5.70
C PRO A 26 5.39 2.82 -4.39
N ARG A 27 4.82 2.32 -3.30
CA ARG A 27 5.43 2.22 -1.97
C ARG A 27 5.47 0.76 -1.56
N ASN A 28 6.47 0.38 -0.78
CA ASN A 28 6.59 -0.98 -0.28
C ASN A 28 5.93 -1.07 1.10
N CYS A 29 5.14 -2.12 1.33
CA CYS A 29 4.54 -2.33 2.64
C CYS A 29 5.61 -2.72 3.67
N ASP A 30 5.64 -2.03 4.81
CA ASP A 30 6.59 -2.30 5.91
C ASP A 30 6.34 -3.63 6.63
N PHE A 31 5.16 -4.24 6.43
CA PHE A 31 4.82 -5.54 6.99
C PHE A 31 5.14 -6.72 6.05
N CYS A 32 4.63 -6.68 4.81
CA CYS A 32 4.74 -7.81 3.88
C CYS A 32 5.75 -7.60 2.73
N GLY A 33 6.30 -6.39 2.56
CA GLY A 33 7.25 -6.06 1.51
C GLY A 33 6.66 -5.92 0.10
N HIS A 34 5.35 -6.09 -0.08
CA HIS A 34 4.71 -5.94 -1.39
C HIS A 34 4.63 -4.48 -1.84
N SER A 35 4.84 -4.22 -3.13
CA SER A 35 4.74 -2.89 -3.72
C SER A 35 3.32 -2.59 -4.19
N LEU A 36 2.73 -1.53 -3.67
CA LEU A 36 1.40 -1.05 -4.03
C LEU A 36 1.45 0.46 -4.28
N ALA A 37 0.57 0.93 -5.15
CA ALA A 37 0.40 2.37 -5.32
C ALA A 37 -0.15 2.97 -4.02
N GLU A 38 0.35 4.15 -3.64
CA GLU A 38 0.03 4.80 -2.36
C GLU A 38 -1.49 4.93 -2.13
N TYR A 39 -2.25 5.28 -3.17
CA TYR A 39 -3.71 5.39 -3.10
C TYR A 39 -4.46 4.08 -2.78
N ARG A 40 -3.79 2.92 -2.85
CA ARG A 40 -4.36 1.60 -2.52
C ARG A 40 -4.05 1.15 -1.10
N GLY A 41 -3.08 1.78 -0.44
CA GLY A 41 -2.62 1.38 0.88
C GLY A 41 -3.04 2.35 1.99
N VAL A 42 -2.57 2.06 3.20
CA VAL A 42 -2.71 2.87 4.39
C VAL A 42 -1.36 3.52 4.68
N LEU A 43 -1.30 4.85 4.68
CA LEU A 43 -0.10 5.61 4.99
C LEU A 43 -0.23 6.17 6.42
N GLU A 44 0.71 5.79 7.28
CA GLU A 44 0.78 6.23 8.66
C GLU A 44 1.96 7.19 8.82
N SER A 45 1.65 8.48 8.95
CA SER A 45 2.62 9.52 9.32
C SER A 45 2.39 9.89 10.79
N SER A 46 3.17 9.30 11.70
CA SER A 46 3.06 9.62 13.12
C SER A 46 4.01 10.79 13.48
N PRO A 47 3.51 12.00 13.78
CA PRO A 47 4.37 13.12 14.21
C PRO A 47 5.02 12.88 15.59
N ASN A 48 4.51 11.89 16.36
CA ASN A 48 5.01 11.55 17.70
C ASN A 48 6.02 10.39 17.73
N LEU A 49 6.29 9.71 16.59
CA LEU A 49 7.33 8.68 16.51
C LEU A 49 8.75 9.28 16.31
N ALA A 50 8.88 10.60 16.46
CA ALA A 50 10.16 11.31 16.44
C ALA A 50 10.92 11.24 17.78
N THR A 51 10.30 10.73 18.86
CA THR A 51 10.85 10.85 20.23
C THR A 51 11.39 9.55 20.83
N ALA A 52 11.36 8.43 20.09
CA ALA A 52 11.90 7.17 20.60
C ALA A 52 12.65 6.41 19.50
N SER A 53 13.89 6.80 19.22
CA SER A 53 14.99 5.89 18.88
C SER A 53 16.27 6.67 18.64
N ASP A 54 17.12 6.67 19.64
CA ASP A 54 18.55 6.94 19.54
C ASP A 54 19.18 5.89 18.61
N SER A 55 19.14 6.13 17.30
CA SER A 55 19.94 5.46 16.26
C SER A 55 19.69 6.14 14.91
N HIS A 56 20.47 7.19 14.66
CA HIS A 56 21.08 7.55 13.38
C HIS A 56 20.26 7.26 12.10
N THR A 57 19.28 8.14 11.82
CA THR A 57 18.92 8.80 10.55
C THR A 57 17.43 9.18 10.64
N VAL A 58 17.15 10.39 11.13
CA VAL A 58 15.80 10.92 11.30
C VAL A 58 15.27 11.40 9.94
N ALA A 59 14.92 10.44 9.09
CA ALA A 59 13.90 10.66 8.08
C ALA A 59 12.56 10.48 8.79
N ASN A 60 11.60 11.36 8.55
CA ASN A 60 10.20 11.15 8.90
C ASN A 60 9.79 9.74 8.42
N LYS A 61 9.73 8.75 9.33
CA LYS A 61 9.42 7.37 8.97
C LYS A 61 7.91 7.29 8.75
N GLU A 62 7.49 7.65 7.55
CA GLU A 62 6.16 7.34 7.03
C GLU A 62 6.11 5.82 6.85
N LEU A 63 5.26 5.15 7.63
CA LEU A 63 5.01 3.71 7.48
C LEU A 63 3.90 3.52 6.45
N PHE A 64 4.05 2.52 5.58
CA PHE A 64 3.08 2.20 4.54
C PHE A 64 2.62 0.74 4.66
N PHE A 65 1.30 0.53 4.55
CA PHE A 65 0.68 -0.78 4.67
C PHE A 65 -0.27 -1.08 3.52
N CYS A 66 -0.36 -2.33 3.09
CA CYS A 66 -1.30 -2.73 2.02
C CYS A 66 -2.77 -2.55 2.43
N ASN A 67 -3.08 -2.77 3.71
CA ASN A 67 -4.42 -2.69 4.29
C ASN A 67 -4.31 -2.48 5.81
N TYR A 68 -5.45 -2.29 6.48
CA TYR A 68 -5.52 -2.14 7.94
C TYR A 68 -5.13 -3.41 8.71
N GLU A 69 -5.33 -4.60 8.13
CA GLU A 69 -4.91 -5.87 8.75
C GLU A 69 -3.38 -5.94 8.91
N HIS A 70 -2.63 -5.59 7.85
CA HIS A 70 -1.18 -5.56 7.87
C HIS A 70 -0.65 -4.49 8.82
N GLN A 71 -1.33 -3.34 8.92
CA GLN A 71 -1.02 -2.32 9.91
C GLN A 71 -1.19 -2.88 11.33
N ALA A 72 -2.34 -3.49 11.64
CA ALA A 72 -2.61 -4.07 12.95
C ALA A 72 -1.64 -5.22 13.30
N ASP A 73 -1.29 -6.05 12.32
CA ASP A 73 -0.33 -7.14 12.49
C ASP A 73 1.08 -6.64 12.75
N PHE A 74 1.49 -5.56 12.07
CA PHE A 74 2.77 -4.89 12.31
C PHE A 74 2.83 -4.31 13.73
N HIS A 75 1.79 -3.60 14.16
CA HIS A 75 1.70 -3.02 15.51
C HIS A 75 1.58 -4.08 16.62
N SER A 76 0.99 -5.25 16.31
CA SER A 76 0.97 -6.39 17.24
C SER A 76 2.26 -7.22 17.25
N GLY A 77 3.28 -6.82 16.48
CA GLY A 77 4.60 -7.47 16.45
C GLY A 77 4.60 -8.82 15.74
N LYS A 78 3.58 -9.11 14.93
CA LYS A 78 3.54 -10.33 14.11
C LYS A 78 4.55 -10.23 12.99
N ARG A 79 4.88 -11.38 12.40
CA ARG A 79 5.66 -11.47 11.16
C ARG A 79 4.74 -11.90 10.04
N TYR A 80 4.89 -11.28 8.88
CA TYR A 80 4.14 -11.66 7.69
C TYR A 80 4.40 -13.13 7.34
N GLN A 81 3.33 -13.92 7.17
CA GLN A 81 3.38 -15.29 6.70
C GLN A 81 2.65 -15.38 5.35
N PRO A 82 3.38 -15.49 4.22
CA PRO A 82 2.76 -15.67 2.91
C PRO A 82 2.25 -17.11 2.76
N GLY A 83 1.04 -17.40 3.24
CA GLY A 83 0.39 -18.70 3.01
C GLY A 83 -0.60 -19.18 4.06
N GLY A 84 -1.59 -18.35 4.41
CA GLY A 84 -2.78 -18.80 5.14
C GLY A 84 -3.90 -19.16 4.17
#